data_AF-A0A955DJJ2-F1
#
_entry.id   AF-A0A955DJJ2-F1
#
_cell.length_a   1.000
_cell.length_b   1.000
_cell.length_c   1.000
_cell.angle_alpha   90.00
_cell.angle_beta   90.00
_cell.angle_gamma   90.00
#
_symmetry.space_group_name_H-M   'P 1'
#
loop_
_entity.id
_entity.type
_entity.pdbx_description
1 polymer ?
#
loop_
_entity_poly.entity_id
_entity_poly.type
_entity_poly.pdbx_seq_one_letter_code
_entity_poly.pdbx_strand_id
1 'polypeptide(L)'
;MTPSLRPQPAALDETLLEPKPTARTTPGEAPIGLGADACYWAILEHLPDRLSDYALLAAFEQWLPLPIDEIEARFVRLGDGKVIACGVEHALLQSLIEQIDDVSLCPTTVPAFVQDAADGIDVAKMMEFRRGQYVPSRMAHRRRRQHAGAIALALVTCVIVAGGFWLRAQSAQAQAHAATMATSMLVDAALGLAAGAATGLDPAQRLDAALRVVNQTQQLGAMAPGDQAPNYGQLLA
;
A
#
# COMPACT_ATOMS: atom_id res chain seq x y z
N MET A 1 -20.71 41.22 -11.19
CA MET A 1 -20.65 40.01 -12.04
C MET A 1 -22.07 39.49 -12.16
N THR A 2 -22.72 39.79 -13.27
CA THR A 2 -24.11 39.46 -13.55
C THR A 2 -24.19 38.02 -14.07
N PRO A 3 -24.93 37.09 -13.44
CA PRO A 3 -25.16 35.78 -14.01
C PRO A 3 -25.96 35.95 -15.29
N SER A 4 -25.40 35.45 -16.40
CA SER A 4 -26.10 35.37 -17.69
C SER A 4 -27.23 34.35 -17.56
N LEU A 5 -28.40 34.83 -17.17
CA LEU A 5 -29.67 34.09 -17.17
C LEU A 5 -29.92 33.56 -18.59
N ARG A 6 -29.78 32.25 -18.77
CA ARG A 6 -30.33 31.56 -19.93
C ARG A 6 -31.85 31.76 -19.94
N PRO A 7 -32.47 31.83 -21.13
CA PRO A 7 -33.92 31.91 -21.25
C PRO A 7 -34.57 30.74 -20.50
N GLN A 8 -35.53 31.07 -19.63
CA GLN A 8 -36.48 30.12 -19.06
C GLN A 8 -37.06 29.25 -20.20
N PRO A 9 -37.05 27.92 -20.08
CA PRO A 9 -37.87 27.11 -20.97
C PRO A 9 -39.32 27.54 -20.76
N ALA A 10 -39.99 27.81 -21.88
CA ALA A 10 -41.42 28.10 -21.93
C ALA A 10 -42.17 27.09 -21.07
N ALA A 11 -43.16 27.58 -20.32
CA ALA A 11 -44.13 26.76 -19.61
C ALA A 11 -44.60 25.63 -20.54
N LEU A 12 -44.25 24.40 -20.19
CA LEU A 12 -44.72 23.21 -20.88
C LEU A 12 -46.20 23.08 -20.56
N ASP A 13 -47.01 23.19 -21.62
CA ASP A 13 -48.40 22.78 -21.66
C ASP A 13 -48.57 21.42 -20.94
N GLU A 14 -49.46 21.37 -19.95
CA GLU A 14 -49.89 20.18 -19.21
C GLU A 14 -50.75 19.20 -20.05
N THR A 15 -50.69 19.30 -21.38
CA THR A 15 -51.43 18.43 -22.29
C THR A 15 -50.48 17.54 -23.07
N LEU A 16 -50.59 16.23 -22.82
CA LEU A 16 -49.90 15.08 -23.45
C LEU A 16 -48.76 14.47 -22.62
N LEU A 17 -49.12 13.88 -21.48
CA LEU A 17 -48.49 12.65 -20.99
C LEU A 17 -48.85 11.51 -21.97
N GLU A 18 -48.21 11.50 -23.14
CA GLU A 18 -48.13 10.29 -23.93
C GLU A 18 -47.18 9.32 -23.22
N PRO A 19 -47.58 8.05 -23.01
CA PRO A 19 -46.70 7.05 -22.43
C PRO A 19 -45.46 6.87 -23.32
N LYS A 20 -44.29 7.10 -22.73
CA LYS A 20 -42.96 6.90 -23.34
C LYS A 20 -42.97 5.59 -24.13
N PRO A 21 -42.67 5.60 -25.44
CA PRO A 21 -42.74 4.40 -26.26
C PRO A 21 -41.77 3.36 -25.72
N THR A 22 -42.32 2.24 -25.24
CA THR A 22 -41.58 1.02 -24.92
C THR A 22 -41.15 0.40 -26.24
N ALA A 23 -40.06 0.90 -26.81
CA ALA A 23 -39.42 0.30 -27.96
C ALA A 23 -38.88 -1.09 -27.55
N ARG A 24 -39.62 -2.13 -27.89
CA ARG A 24 -39.13 -3.51 -27.93
C ARG A 24 -38.19 -3.64 -29.13
N THR A 25 -36.89 -3.54 -28.88
CA THR A 25 -35.84 -3.89 -29.83
C THR A 25 -35.52 -5.38 -29.71
N THR A 26 -35.68 -6.13 -30.80
CA THR A 26 -35.32 -7.55 -30.97
C THR A 26 -33.82 -7.73 -31.29
N PRO A 27 -33.26 -8.96 -31.20
CA PRO A 27 -31.93 -9.21 -30.64
C PRO A 27 -30.83 -9.26 -31.71
N GLY A 28 -30.05 -8.18 -31.78
CA GLY A 28 -28.60 -8.28 -31.95
C GLY A 28 -28.03 -7.83 -30.61
N GLU A 29 -27.20 -8.65 -29.97
CA GLU A 29 -26.71 -8.51 -28.60
C GLU A 29 -25.98 -7.16 -28.41
N ALA A 30 -26.76 -6.11 -28.16
CA ALA A 30 -26.27 -4.80 -27.84
C ALA A 30 -25.55 -4.90 -26.49
N PRO A 31 -24.38 -4.26 -26.33
CA PRO A 31 -23.72 -4.23 -25.04
C PRO A 31 -24.73 -3.73 -24.01
N ILE A 32 -24.98 -4.55 -22.99
CA ILE A 32 -25.88 -4.22 -21.90
C ILE A 32 -25.19 -3.12 -21.08
N GLY A 33 -25.42 -1.87 -21.50
CA GLY A 33 -24.84 -0.68 -20.91
C GLY A 33 -25.90 0.40 -20.77
N LEU A 34 -25.62 1.39 -19.92
CA LEU A 34 -26.55 2.49 -19.67
C LEU A 34 -26.57 3.40 -20.91
N GLY A 35 -27.70 3.51 -21.60
CA GLY A 35 -27.84 4.50 -22.67
C GLY A 35 -27.70 5.92 -22.11
N ALA A 36 -27.21 6.86 -22.91
CA ALA A 36 -27.10 8.27 -22.50
C ALA A 36 -28.42 8.83 -21.93
N ASP A 37 -29.56 8.39 -22.46
CA ASP A 37 -30.93 8.80 -22.07
C ASP A 37 -31.38 8.23 -20.73
N ALA A 38 -30.68 7.24 -20.20
CA ALA A 38 -30.92 6.66 -18.87
C ALA A 38 -30.14 7.40 -17.76
N CYS A 39 -29.35 8.39 -18.14
CA CYS A 39 -28.45 9.12 -17.26
C CYS A 39 -28.79 10.62 -17.27
N TYR A 40 -28.66 11.25 -16.11
CA TYR A 40 -28.71 12.70 -15.92
C TYR A 40 -27.30 13.27 -16.06
N TRP A 41 -27.09 14.24 -16.94
CA TRP A 41 -25.76 14.79 -17.23
C TRP A 41 -25.71 16.28 -16.94
N ALA A 42 -24.65 16.71 -16.27
CA ALA A 42 -24.34 18.13 -16.11
C ALA A 42 -22.83 18.39 -16.16
N ILE A 43 -22.46 19.60 -16.54
CA ILE A 43 -21.09 20.12 -16.40
C ILE A 43 -21.14 21.19 -15.32
N LEU A 44 -20.43 20.94 -14.24
CA LEU A 44 -20.28 21.84 -13.11
C LEU A 44 -19.02 22.66 -13.34
N GLU A 45 -19.15 23.99 -13.40
CA GLU A 45 -18.02 24.90 -13.65
C GLU A 45 -17.75 25.79 -12.43
N HIS A 46 -16.55 26.39 -12.40
CA HIS A 46 -16.11 27.30 -11.33
C HIS A 46 -16.09 26.69 -9.93
N LEU A 47 -15.90 25.38 -9.86
CA LEU A 47 -15.84 24.66 -8.60
C LEU A 47 -14.41 24.69 -8.04
N PRO A 48 -14.22 24.87 -6.72
CA PRO A 48 -12.92 24.69 -6.12
C PRO A 48 -12.36 23.28 -6.36
N ASP A 49 -11.06 23.20 -6.64
CA ASP A 49 -10.33 21.97 -6.96
C ASP A 49 -10.42 20.86 -5.91
N ARG A 50 -10.92 21.15 -4.71
CA ARG A 50 -11.03 20.19 -3.60
C ARG A 50 -12.40 20.28 -2.92
N LEU A 51 -13.44 19.97 -3.67
CA LEU A 51 -14.75 19.66 -3.08
C LEU A 51 -14.84 18.20 -2.66
N SER A 52 -15.61 17.94 -1.61
CA SER A 52 -16.06 16.59 -1.30
C SER A 52 -17.14 16.15 -2.30
N ASP A 53 -17.30 14.85 -2.48
CA ASP A 53 -18.35 14.29 -3.34
C ASP A 53 -19.75 14.74 -2.88
N TYR A 54 -19.96 14.92 -1.58
CA TYR A 54 -21.21 15.45 -1.04
C TYR A 54 -21.48 16.89 -1.50
N ALA A 55 -20.46 17.75 -1.53
CA ALA A 55 -20.62 19.12 -2.00
C ALA A 55 -20.86 19.18 -3.53
N LEU A 56 -20.24 18.27 -4.29
CA LEU A 56 -20.52 18.10 -5.72
C LEU A 56 -21.95 17.62 -5.97
N LEU A 57 -22.44 16.72 -5.13
CA LEU A 57 -23.80 16.18 -5.21
C LEU A 57 -24.86 17.22 -4.85
N ALA A 58 -24.62 18.04 -3.81
CA ALA A 58 -25.47 19.19 -3.49
C ALA A 58 -25.46 20.23 -4.62
N ALA A 59 -24.31 20.47 -5.26
CA ALA A 59 -24.27 21.33 -6.44
C ALA A 59 -25.09 20.71 -7.59
N PHE A 60 -24.97 19.39 -7.79
CA PHE A 60 -25.64 18.65 -8.87
C PHE A 60 -27.16 18.58 -8.72
N GLU A 61 -27.69 18.70 -7.51
CA GLU A 61 -29.13 18.61 -7.16
C GLU A 61 -30.02 19.51 -8.04
N GLN A 62 -29.58 20.72 -8.35
CA GLN A 62 -30.38 21.67 -9.13
C GLN A 62 -30.68 21.23 -10.58
N TRP A 63 -29.96 20.22 -11.09
CA TRP A 63 -30.17 19.66 -12.43
C TRP A 63 -30.93 18.33 -12.41
N LEU A 64 -31.27 17.82 -11.23
CA LEU A 64 -31.91 16.51 -11.09
C LEU A 64 -33.45 16.65 -11.06
N PRO A 65 -34.17 15.76 -11.76
CA PRO A 65 -35.63 15.73 -11.69
C PRO A 65 -36.17 15.01 -10.43
N LEU A 66 -35.30 14.26 -9.75
CA LEU A 66 -35.60 13.48 -8.54
C LEU A 66 -34.70 13.96 -7.39
N PRO A 67 -35.10 13.76 -6.14
CA PRO A 67 -34.23 14.07 -5.00
C PRO A 67 -32.92 13.31 -5.08
N ILE A 68 -31.86 13.92 -4.55
CA ILE A 68 -30.51 13.35 -4.55
C ILE A 68 -30.42 11.96 -3.91
N ASP A 69 -31.31 11.65 -2.97
CA ASP A 69 -31.35 10.36 -2.27
C ASP A 69 -31.81 9.20 -3.18
N GLU A 70 -32.46 9.49 -4.31
CA GLU A 70 -32.94 8.50 -5.29
C GLU A 70 -31.99 8.32 -6.49
N ILE A 71 -30.88 9.09 -6.52
CA ILE A 71 -29.94 9.13 -7.64
C ILE A 71 -28.54 8.74 -7.17
N GLU A 72 -27.92 7.80 -7.85
CA GLU A 72 -26.49 7.51 -7.69
C GLU A 72 -25.74 8.40 -8.65
N ALA A 73 -24.90 9.29 -8.13
CA ALA A 73 -24.11 10.22 -8.92
C ALA A 73 -22.62 9.83 -8.97
N ARG A 74 -22.01 10.07 -10.12
CA ARG A 74 -20.57 9.94 -10.37
C ARG A 74 -20.02 11.23 -10.94
N PHE A 75 -18.80 11.56 -10.53
CA PHE A 75 -18.15 12.81 -10.87
C PHE A 75 -16.78 12.53 -11.49
N VAL A 76 -16.52 13.17 -12.64
CA VAL A 76 -15.21 13.13 -13.31
C VAL A 76 -14.68 14.54 -13.40
N ARG A 77 -13.53 14.78 -12.80
CA ARG A 77 -12.86 16.09 -12.81
C ARG A 77 -12.05 16.21 -14.08
N LEU A 78 -12.24 17.33 -14.79
CA LEU A 78 -11.54 17.60 -16.05
C LEU A 78 -10.31 18.49 -15.87
N GLY A 79 -10.19 19.17 -14.72
CA GLY A 79 -9.26 20.30 -14.55
C GLY A 79 -9.99 21.62 -14.70
N ASP A 80 -9.28 22.74 -14.53
CA ASP A 80 -9.82 24.12 -14.69
C ASP A 80 -11.10 24.44 -13.90
N GLY A 81 -11.31 23.76 -12.77
CA GLY A 81 -12.53 23.89 -11.98
C GLY A 81 -13.79 23.32 -12.64
N LYS A 82 -13.65 22.43 -13.64
CA LYS A 82 -14.75 21.74 -14.32
C LYS A 82 -14.89 20.30 -13.84
N VAL A 83 -16.14 19.90 -13.62
CA VAL A 83 -16.51 18.54 -13.22
C VAL A 83 -17.71 18.09 -14.04
N ILE A 84 -17.59 16.93 -14.71
CA ILE A 84 -18.74 16.26 -15.31
C ILE A 84 -19.44 15.48 -14.21
N ALA A 85 -20.76 15.69 -14.07
CA ALA A 85 -21.63 14.91 -13.21
C ALA A 85 -22.52 13.99 -14.07
N CYS A 86 -22.64 12.74 -13.66
CA CYS A 86 -23.52 11.74 -14.26
C CYS A 86 -24.34 11.09 -13.14
N GLY A 87 -25.67 11.19 -13.21
CA GLY A 87 -26.61 10.60 -12.26
C GLY A 87 -27.42 9.48 -12.90
N VAL A 88 -27.73 8.43 -12.16
CA VAL A 88 -28.64 7.36 -12.56
C VAL A 88 -29.59 7.03 -11.41
N GLU A 89 -30.84 6.74 -11.73
CA GLU A 89 -31.84 6.37 -10.72
C GLU A 89 -31.47 5.06 -10.02
N HIS A 90 -31.64 5.02 -8.70
CA HIS A 90 -31.37 3.82 -7.90
C HIS A 90 -32.21 2.62 -8.35
N ALA A 91 -33.49 2.83 -8.63
CA ALA A 91 -34.40 1.78 -9.06
C ALA A 91 -33.95 1.13 -10.39
N LEU A 92 -33.53 1.97 -11.35
CA LEU A 92 -33.00 1.49 -12.62
C LEU A 92 -31.70 0.72 -12.41
N LEU A 93 -30.77 1.28 -11.64
CA LEU A 93 -29.48 0.66 -11.38
C LEU A 93 -29.62 -0.70 -10.68
N GLN A 94 -30.53 -0.80 -9.69
CA GLN A 94 -30.83 -2.05 -9.00
C GLN A 94 -31.38 -3.11 -9.96
N SER A 95 -32.33 -2.73 -10.84
CA SER A 95 -32.89 -3.66 -11.82
C SER A 95 -31.86 -4.20 -12.81
N LEU A 96 -30.85 -3.40 -13.16
CA LEU A 96 -29.78 -3.78 -14.08
C LEU A 96 -28.73 -4.69 -13.41
N ILE A 97 -28.40 -4.44 -12.14
CA ILE A 97 -27.43 -5.25 -11.39
C ILE A 97 -27.93 -6.70 -11.22
N GLU A 98 -29.24 -6.89 -11.04
CA GLU A 98 -29.83 -8.22 -10.94
C GLU A 98 -29.74 -9.01 -12.26
N GLN A 99 -29.67 -8.30 -13.38
CA GLN A 99 -29.60 -8.91 -14.72
C GLN A 99 -28.17 -9.14 -15.20
N ILE A 100 -27.20 -8.39 -14.66
CA ILE A 100 -25.83 -8.32 -15.19
C ILE A 100 -24.82 -8.69 -14.09
N ASP A 101 -24.36 -9.94 -14.10
CA ASP A 101 -23.45 -10.45 -13.06
C ASP A 101 -22.02 -9.88 -13.17
N ASP A 102 -21.49 -9.66 -14.38
CA ASP A 102 -20.05 -9.38 -14.58
C ASP A 102 -19.69 -8.17 -15.48
N VAL A 103 -20.65 -7.50 -16.14
CA VAL A 103 -20.36 -6.36 -17.04
C VAL A 103 -20.27 -5.04 -16.25
N SER A 104 -19.38 -4.14 -16.67
CA SER A 104 -19.29 -2.76 -16.15
C SER A 104 -20.62 -2.01 -16.35
N LEU A 105 -21.13 -1.33 -15.33
CA LEU A 105 -22.27 -0.42 -15.50
C LEU A 105 -21.72 0.97 -15.78
N CYS A 106 -21.23 1.13 -16.99
CA CYS A 106 -20.82 2.41 -17.53
C CYS A 106 -21.85 2.86 -18.58
N PRO A 107 -22.01 4.18 -18.78
CA PRO A 107 -22.74 4.69 -19.93
C PRO A 107 -22.12 4.18 -21.23
N THR A 108 -22.93 3.60 -22.11
CA THR A 108 -22.48 3.13 -23.43
C THR A 108 -22.24 4.29 -24.38
N THR A 109 -23.00 5.36 -24.21
CA THR A 109 -22.93 6.59 -24.99
C THR A 109 -22.90 7.79 -24.05
N VAL A 110 -22.22 8.84 -24.49
CA VAL A 110 -22.08 10.10 -23.76
C VAL A 110 -22.65 11.22 -24.63
N PRO A 111 -23.46 12.15 -24.10
CA PRO A 111 -23.98 13.26 -24.88
C PRO A 111 -22.88 14.13 -25.52
N ALA A 112 -23.14 14.69 -26.71
CA ALA A 112 -22.15 15.49 -27.44
C ALA A 112 -21.56 16.65 -26.62
N PHE A 113 -22.41 17.39 -25.88
CA PHE A 113 -21.94 18.50 -25.04
C PHE A 113 -20.96 18.07 -23.94
N VAL A 114 -21.05 16.83 -23.47
CA VAL A 114 -20.12 16.26 -22.48
C VAL A 114 -18.83 15.81 -23.17
N GLN A 115 -18.92 15.24 -24.37
CA GLN A 115 -17.75 14.88 -25.17
C GLN A 115 -16.91 16.11 -25.53
N ASP A 116 -17.56 17.18 -25.96
CA ASP A 116 -16.91 18.46 -26.31
C ASP A 116 -16.20 19.07 -25.10
N ALA A 117 -16.79 18.96 -23.91
CA ALA A 117 -16.19 19.47 -22.68
C ALA A 117 -15.03 18.60 -22.15
N ALA A 118 -15.03 17.31 -22.45
CA ALA A 118 -14.06 16.35 -21.93
C ALA A 118 -12.69 16.41 -22.63
N ASP A 119 -12.57 17.11 -23.75
CA ASP A 119 -11.33 17.31 -24.51
C ASP A 119 -10.51 16.01 -24.71
N GLY A 120 -11.18 14.95 -25.17
CA GLY A 120 -10.56 13.66 -25.46
C GLY A 120 -10.46 12.68 -24.28
N ILE A 121 -10.95 13.04 -23.08
CA ILE A 121 -11.06 12.12 -21.94
C ILE A 121 -12.20 11.12 -22.17
N ASP A 122 -11.94 9.83 -21.96
CA ASP A 122 -12.93 8.75 -22.04
C ASP A 122 -13.84 8.73 -20.80
N VAL A 123 -14.79 9.66 -20.75
CA VAL A 123 -15.73 9.87 -19.63
C VAL A 123 -16.56 8.62 -19.36
N ALA A 124 -16.97 7.90 -20.41
CA ALA A 124 -17.81 6.71 -20.31
C ALA A 124 -17.20 5.67 -19.36
N LYS A 125 -15.92 5.35 -19.54
CA LYS A 125 -15.22 4.36 -18.71
C LYS A 125 -14.96 4.82 -17.29
N MET A 126 -14.84 6.14 -17.06
CA MET A 126 -14.58 6.69 -15.73
C MET A 126 -15.86 6.74 -14.87
N MET A 127 -17.03 6.75 -15.51
CA MET A 127 -18.35 6.76 -14.87
C MET A 127 -18.86 5.34 -14.54
N GLU A 128 -18.08 4.58 -13.76
CA GLU A 128 -18.48 3.23 -13.32
C GLU A 128 -19.45 3.30 -12.11
N PHE A 129 -20.67 2.81 -12.31
CA PHE A 129 -21.70 2.80 -11.28
C PHE A 129 -21.61 1.59 -10.33
N ARG A 130 -20.87 0.52 -10.66
CA ARG A 130 -20.62 -0.64 -9.76
C ARG A 130 -19.63 -0.33 -8.63
N ARG A 131 -19.94 0.61 -7.76
CA ARG A 131 -19.18 0.86 -6.53
C ARG A 131 -20.12 0.98 -5.33
N GLY A 132 -19.53 0.86 -4.13
CA GLY A 132 -20.28 0.96 -2.89
C GLY A 132 -21.38 -0.10 -2.77
N GLN A 133 -22.62 0.35 -2.63
CA GLN A 133 -23.81 -0.49 -2.41
C GLN A 133 -24.24 -1.30 -3.66
N TYR A 134 -23.76 -0.92 -4.84
CA TYR A 134 -24.13 -1.52 -6.13
C TYR A 134 -23.14 -2.59 -6.61
N VAL A 135 -22.27 -3.08 -5.74
CA VAL A 135 -21.37 -4.20 -6.06
C VAL A 135 -22.15 -5.51 -5.85
N PRO A 136 -22.33 -6.36 -6.88
CA PRO A 136 -23.05 -7.61 -6.70
C PRO A 136 -22.39 -8.47 -5.62
N SER A 137 -23.22 -9.06 -4.74
CA SER A 137 -22.76 -9.79 -3.55
C SER A 137 -21.79 -10.92 -3.89
N ARG A 138 -21.96 -11.57 -5.04
CA ARG A 138 -21.07 -12.62 -5.58
C ARG A 138 -19.67 -12.09 -5.87
N MET A 139 -19.57 -10.91 -6.48
CA MET A 139 -18.30 -10.22 -6.74
C MET A 139 -17.61 -9.82 -5.44
N ALA A 140 -18.37 -9.27 -4.48
CA ALA A 140 -17.83 -8.93 -3.17
C ALA A 140 -17.29 -10.18 -2.45
N HIS A 141 -17.98 -11.32 -2.54
CA HIS A 141 -17.56 -12.58 -1.95
C HIS A 141 -16.30 -13.15 -2.63
N ARG A 142 -16.22 -13.08 -3.97
CA ARG A 142 -15.02 -13.49 -4.73
C ARG A 142 -13.80 -12.64 -4.37
N ARG A 143 -13.94 -11.31 -4.31
CA ARG A 143 -12.86 -10.40 -3.88
C ARG A 143 -12.43 -10.68 -2.45
N ARG A 144 -13.38 -10.90 -1.53
CA ARG A 144 -13.07 -11.29 -0.13
C ARG A 144 -12.29 -12.60 -0.07
N ARG A 145 -12.65 -13.62 -0.86
CA ARG A 145 -11.90 -14.89 -0.94
C ARG A 145 -10.49 -14.70 -1.51
N GLN A 146 -10.34 -13.86 -2.53
CA GLN A 146 -9.01 -13.54 -3.09
C GLN A 146 -8.14 -12.81 -2.07
N HIS A 147 -8.67 -11.81 -1.36
CA HIS A 147 -7.95 -11.11 -0.31
C HIS A 147 -7.61 -12.05 0.86
N ALA A 148 -8.55 -12.89 1.30
CA ALA A 148 -8.31 -13.88 2.34
C ALA A 148 -7.22 -14.88 1.91
N GLY A 149 -7.24 -15.34 0.66
CA GLY A 149 -6.20 -16.19 0.10
C GLY A 149 -4.83 -15.51 0.05
N ALA A 150 -4.77 -14.25 -0.37
CA ALA A 150 -3.54 -13.46 -0.39
C ALA A 150 -2.98 -13.24 1.03
N ILE A 151 -3.83 -12.97 2.01
CA ILE A 151 -3.45 -12.83 3.42
C ILE A 151 -2.92 -14.17 3.96
N ALA A 152 -3.62 -15.27 3.68
CA ALA A 152 -3.19 -16.60 4.10
C ALA A 152 -1.81 -16.94 3.49
N LEU A 153 -1.61 -16.66 2.21
CA LEU A 153 -0.32 -16.85 1.55
C LEU A 153 0.78 -15.99 2.21
N ALA A 154 0.51 -14.71 2.45
CA ALA A 154 1.45 -13.81 3.10
C ALA A 154 1.84 -14.28 4.51
N LEU A 155 0.87 -14.78 5.30
CA LEU A 155 1.12 -15.36 6.61
C LEU A 155 2.00 -16.61 6.54
N VAL A 156 1.71 -17.52 5.60
CA VAL A 156 2.54 -18.72 5.38
C VAL A 156 3.97 -18.33 4.99
N THR A 157 4.12 -17.38 4.07
CA THR A 157 5.45 -16.86 3.68
C THR A 157 6.18 -16.25 4.88
N CYS A 158 5.49 -15.47 5.71
CA CYS A 158 6.06 -14.88 6.92
C CYS A 158 6.56 -15.95 7.90
N VAL A 159 5.79 -17.02 8.12
CA VAL A 159 6.19 -18.13 9.00
C VAL A 159 7.42 -18.85 8.46
N ILE A 160 7.48 -19.12 7.15
CA ILE A 160 8.66 -19.76 6.52
C ILE A 160 9.91 -18.89 6.69
N VAL A 161 9.79 -17.58 6.45
CA VAL A 161 10.90 -16.64 6.59
C VAL A 161 11.36 -16.56 8.06
N ALA A 162 10.44 -16.40 9.00
CA ALA A 162 10.75 -16.36 10.42
C ALA A 162 11.41 -17.66 10.91
N GLY A 163 10.90 -18.82 10.47
CA GLY A 163 11.50 -20.12 10.77
C GLY A 163 12.91 -20.26 10.20
N GLY A 164 13.14 -19.76 8.98
CA GLY A 164 14.46 -19.72 8.36
C GLY A 164 15.46 -18.87 9.16
N PHE A 165 15.04 -17.69 9.63
CA PHE A 165 15.88 -16.86 10.50
C PHE A 165 16.16 -17.52 11.85
N TRP A 166 15.17 -18.18 12.44
CA TRP A 166 15.32 -18.89 13.71
C TRP A 166 16.36 -20.01 13.61
N LEU A 167 16.27 -20.85 12.56
CA LEU A 167 17.23 -21.92 12.33
C LEU A 167 18.65 -21.40 12.08
N ARG A 168 18.79 -20.28 11.35
CA ARG A 168 20.08 -19.62 11.15
C ARG A 168 20.66 -19.03 12.43
N ALA A 169 19.82 -18.47 13.30
CA ALA A 169 20.26 -17.97 14.60
C ALA A 169 20.73 -19.13 15.50
N GLN A 170 20.00 -20.24 15.54
CA GLN A 170 20.40 -21.43 16.29
C GLN A 170 21.71 -22.03 15.77
N SER A 171 21.91 -22.11 14.45
CA SER A 171 23.17 -22.64 13.89
C SER A 171 24.36 -21.72 14.19
N ALA A 172 24.17 -20.40 14.13
CA ALA A 172 25.22 -19.44 14.49
C ALA A 172 25.59 -19.53 15.99
N GLN A 173 24.60 -19.68 16.87
CA GLN A 173 24.84 -19.89 18.30
C GLN A 173 25.59 -21.20 18.58
N ALA A 174 25.17 -22.30 17.93
CA ALA A 174 25.86 -23.59 18.08
C ALA A 174 27.31 -23.52 17.60
N GLN A 175 27.59 -22.84 16.48
CA GLN A 175 28.94 -22.62 15.98
C GLN A 175 29.78 -21.76 16.92
N ALA A 176 29.21 -20.69 17.49
CA ALA A 176 29.88 -19.86 18.47
C ALA A 176 30.27 -20.67 19.73
N HIS A 177 29.34 -21.47 20.27
CA HIS A 177 29.64 -22.34 21.41
C HIS A 177 30.72 -23.38 21.09
N ALA A 178 30.69 -24.00 19.92
CA ALA A 178 31.72 -24.94 19.49
C ALA A 178 33.10 -24.26 19.36
N ALA A 179 33.16 -23.04 18.84
CA ALA A 179 34.40 -22.26 18.75
C ALA A 179 34.92 -21.86 20.15
N THR A 180 34.06 -21.45 21.07
CA THR A 180 34.44 -21.17 22.46
C THR A 180 35.00 -22.41 23.16
N MET A 181 34.38 -23.59 22.96
CA MET A 181 34.90 -24.84 23.51
C MET A 181 36.24 -25.26 22.89
N ALA A 182 36.39 -25.11 21.57
CA ALA A 182 37.66 -25.42 20.90
C ALA A 182 38.79 -24.49 21.38
N THR A 183 38.51 -23.19 21.52
CA THR A 183 39.49 -22.22 22.02
C THR A 183 39.85 -22.48 23.48
N SER A 184 38.88 -22.80 24.35
CA SER A 184 39.17 -23.15 25.74
C SER A 184 40.05 -24.40 25.85
N MET A 185 39.77 -25.45 25.05
CA MET A 185 40.58 -26.66 25.01
C MET A 185 42.03 -26.39 24.56
N LEU A 186 42.23 -25.56 23.54
CA LEU A 186 43.57 -25.19 23.07
C LEU A 186 44.34 -24.35 24.10
N VAL A 187 43.67 -23.40 24.76
CA VAL A 187 44.27 -22.59 25.83
C VAL A 187 44.65 -23.45 27.03
N ASP A 188 43.79 -24.40 27.43
CA ASP A 188 44.09 -25.34 28.52
C ASP A 188 45.25 -26.29 28.15
N ALA A 189 45.33 -26.74 26.90
CA ALA A 189 46.45 -27.55 26.41
C ALA A 189 47.77 -26.74 26.39
N ALA A 190 47.74 -25.47 26.00
CA ALA A 190 48.93 -24.62 25.88
C ALA A 190 49.47 -24.12 27.24
N LEU A 191 48.59 -23.77 28.18
CA LEU A 191 48.97 -23.24 29.50
C LEU A 191 49.18 -24.31 30.57
N GLY A 192 48.81 -25.57 30.27
CA GLY A 192 48.81 -26.68 31.22
C GLY A 192 47.62 -26.62 32.17
N LEU A 193 46.93 -27.77 32.32
CA LEU A 193 45.70 -27.94 33.11
C LEU A 193 45.79 -27.46 34.58
N ALA A 194 46.99 -27.38 35.16
CA ALA A 194 47.19 -27.06 36.56
C ALA A 194 47.16 -25.57 36.91
N ALA A 195 47.48 -24.66 35.96
CA ALA A 195 47.56 -23.22 36.24
C ALA A 195 46.21 -22.48 36.06
N GLY A 196 45.30 -23.07 35.27
CA GLY A 196 44.09 -22.38 34.79
C GLY A 196 42.85 -22.45 35.68
N ALA A 197 42.62 -23.57 36.36
CA ALA A 197 41.35 -23.82 37.07
C ALA A 197 41.16 -22.97 38.35
N ALA A 198 42.24 -22.40 38.90
CA ALA A 198 42.21 -21.73 40.20
C ALA A 198 41.67 -20.28 40.16
N THR A 199 41.58 -19.65 38.99
CA THR A 199 41.30 -18.19 38.90
C THR A 199 39.87 -17.84 38.48
N GLY A 200 39.07 -18.79 38.00
CA GLY A 200 37.68 -18.54 37.57
C GLY A 200 37.54 -17.56 36.39
N LEU A 201 38.63 -17.23 35.71
CA LEU A 201 38.68 -16.28 34.60
C LEU A 201 38.31 -16.95 33.27
N ASP A 202 37.68 -16.19 32.38
CA ASP A 202 37.36 -16.61 31.01
C ASP A 202 38.66 -16.96 30.24
N PRO A 203 38.73 -18.06 29.46
CA PRO A 203 39.90 -18.46 28.67
C PRO A 203 40.57 -17.34 27.87
N ALA A 204 39.82 -16.41 27.28
CA ALA A 204 40.39 -15.26 26.58
C ALA A 204 41.18 -14.33 27.52
N GLN A 205 40.65 -14.07 28.72
CA GLN A 205 41.31 -13.27 29.74
C GLN A 205 42.53 -13.99 30.32
N ARG A 206 42.48 -15.32 30.44
CA ARG A 206 43.62 -16.15 30.85
C ARG A 206 44.76 -16.08 29.84
N LEU A 207 44.45 -16.19 28.55
CA LEU A 207 45.44 -16.06 27.49
C LEU A 207 46.07 -14.67 27.48
N ASP A 208 45.27 -13.60 27.60
CA ASP A 208 45.79 -12.23 27.66
C ASP A 208 46.66 -12.00 28.90
N ALA A 209 46.25 -12.51 30.07
CA ALA A 209 47.06 -12.46 31.29
C ALA A 209 48.40 -13.20 31.10
N ALA A 210 48.40 -14.39 30.49
CA ALA A 210 49.61 -15.14 30.20
C ALA A 210 50.53 -14.39 29.22
N LEU A 211 49.98 -13.81 28.15
CA LEU A 211 50.73 -13.01 27.19
C LEU A 211 51.35 -11.76 27.83
N ARG A 212 50.64 -11.09 28.74
CA ARG A 212 51.18 -9.96 29.50
C ARG A 212 52.36 -10.37 30.38
N VAL A 213 52.27 -11.51 31.06
CA VAL A 213 53.37 -12.05 31.87
C VAL A 213 54.59 -12.40 31.00
N VAL A 214 54.37 -13.01 29.83
CA VAL A 214 55.45 -13.30 28.87
C VAL A 214 56.10 -12.01 28.36
N ASN A 215 55.31 -10.99 28.00
CA ASN A 215 55.84 -9.71 27.53
C ASN A 215 56.60 -8.96 28.63
N GLN A 216 56.08 -8.95 29.87
CA GLN A 216 56.78 -8.34 31.01
C GLN A 216 58.10 -9.03 31.32
N THR A 217 58.15 -10.36 31.27
CA THR A 217 59.38 -11.12 31.48
C THR A 217 60.40 -10.91 30.35
N GLN A 218 59.97 -10.79 29.10
CA GLN A 218 60.84 -10.43 27.97
C GLN A 218 61.41 -9.01 28.10
N GLN A 219 60.59 -8.03 28.51
CA GLN A 219 61.05 -6.66 28.74
C GLN A 219 62.08 -6.59 29.88
N LEU A 220 61.84 -7.30 30.99
CA LEU A 220 62.78 -7.37 32.10
C LEU A 220 64.08 -8.10 31.71
N GLY A 221 64.00 -9.14 30.88
CA GLY A 221 65.17 -9.84 30.34
C GLY A 221 65.99 -8.97 29.37
N ALA A 222 65.34 -8.13 28.57
CA ALA A 222 66.01 -7.15 27.71
C ALA A 222 66.66 -6.00 28.50
N MET A 223 66.16 -5.71 29.71
CA MET A 223 66.75 -4.76 30.65
C MET A 223 67.80 -5.39 31.57
N ALA A 224 68.03 -6.71 31.51
CA ALA A 224 69.09 -7.36 32.27
C ALA A 224 70.45 -6.88 31.73
N PRO A 225 71.34 -6.37 32.59
CA PRO A 225 72.36 -5.41 32.20
C PRO A 225 73.60 -6.12 31.68
N GLY A 226 73.79 -6.07 30.38
CA GLY A 226 75.09 -6.20 29.74
C GLY A 226 75.61 -4.83 29.33
N ASP A 227 75.90 -3.94 30.28
CA ASP A 227 77.01 -2.96 30.19
C ASP A 227 76.99 -2.00 31.38
N GLN A 228 77.66 -2.41 32.46
CA GLN A 228 78.48 -1.52 33.27
C GLN A 228 79.35 -2.41 34.16
N ALA A 229 80.42 -2.95 33.56
CA ALA A 229 81.54 -3.42 34.34
C ALA A 229 82.02 -2.21 35.19
N PRO A 230 82.12 -2.33 36.52
CA PRO A 230 82.58 -1.22 37.34
C PRO A 230 84.00 -0.89 36.92
N ASN A 231 84.21 0.34 36.44
CA ASN A 231 85.55 0.86 36.20
C ASN A 231 86.20 1.14 37.56
N TYR A 232 86.84 0.12 38.14
CA TYR A 232 87.56 0.19 39.42
C TYR A 232 88.83 1.06 39.36
N GLY A 233 89.09 1.76 38.25
CA GLY A 233 90.31 2.56 38.05
C GLY A 233 90.30 3.96 38.68
N GLN A 234 89.21 4.44 39.29
CA GLN A 234 89.13 5.82 39.85
C GLN A 234 89.23 5.94 41.38
N LEU A 235 89.55 4.86 42.11
CA LEU A 235 89.70 4.91 43.59
C LEU A 235 91.15 4.95 44.08
N LEU A 236 92.09 5.38 43.24
CA LEU A 236 93.46 5.72 43.64
C LEU A 236 93.86 7.07 43.02
N ALA A 237 93.31 8.16 43.56
CA ALA A 237 93.83 9.51 43.42
C ALA A 237 93.46 10.33 44.67
#